data_AF-A0A536CFD5-F1
#
_entry.id   AF-A0A536CFD5-F1
#
_cell.length_a   1.000
_cell.length_b   1.000
_cell.length_c   1.000
_cell.angle_alpha   90.00
_cell.angle_beta   90.00
_cell.angle_gamma   90.00
#
_symmetry.space_group_name_H-M   'P 1'
#
loop_
_entity.id
_entity.type
_entity.pdbx_description
1 polymer ?
#
loop_
_entity_poly.entity_id
_entity_poly.type
_entity_poly.pdbx_seq_one_letter_code
_entity_poly.pdbx_strand_id
1 'polypeptide(L)'
;MLLGRDREMAAVERALADARLGRSAALVIRGEAGIGKTSLLRFAVEGAVEMRVLAARGVQFEADVPFSGLDELLRPTLSLLERLPATHARALRSSLGLGERV
;
A
#
# COMPACT_ATOMS: atom_id res chain seq x y z
N MET A 1 6.42 -4.44 19.84
CA MET A 1 5.33 -5.18 20.53
C MET A 1 4.17 -4.23 20.75
N LEU A 2 2.97 -4.54 20.26
CA LEU A 2 1.76 -3.75 20.49
C LEU A 2 0.98 -4.41 21.64
N LEU A 3 0.68 -3.66 22.70
CA LEU A 3 -0.06 -4.19 23.86
C LEU A 3 -1.57 -4.07 23.62
N GLY A 4 -2.33 -5.11 23.98
CA GLY A 4 -3.80 -5.12 23.90
C GLY A 4 -4.36 -5.18 22.48
N ARG A 5 -3.57 -5.66 21.52
CA ARG A 5 -3.92 -5.74 20.08
C ARG A 5 -3.84 -7.15 19.53
N ASP A 6 -3.92 -8.16 20.38
CA ASP A 6 -3.68 -9.57 20.01
C ASP A 6 -4.61 -10.02 18.88
N ARG A 7 -5.87 -9.57 18.88
CA ARG A 7 -6.85 -9.93 17.83
C ARG A 7 -6.49 -9.30 16.49
N GLU A 8 -6.14 -8.02 16.47
CA GLU A 8 -5.76 -7.29 15.25
C GLU A 8 -4.41 -7.77 14.71
N MET A 9 -3.43 -8.00 15.58
CA MET A 9 -2.13 -8.59 15.21
C MET A 9 -2.31 -9.97 14.58
N ALA A 10 -3.12 -10.84 15.20
CA ALA A 10 -3.38 -12.17 14.64
C ALA A 10 -4.10 -12.10 13.28
N ALA A 11 -4.94 -11.09 13.02
CA ALA A 11 -5.55 -10.90 11.71
C ALA A 11 -4.52 -10.49 10.64
N VAL A 12 -3.60 -9.59 10.99
CA VAL A 12 -2.47 -9.20 10.12
C VAL A 12 -1.56 -10.38 9.83
N GLU A 13 -1.17 -11.14 10.86
CA GLU A 13 -0.30 -12.31 10.73
C GLU A 13 -0.92 -13.37 9.80
N ARG A 14 -2.22 -13.65 9.95
CA ARG A 14 -2.94 -14.57 9.05
C ARG A 14 -2.92 -14.09 7.60
N ALA A 15 -3.20 -12.81 7.36
CA ALA A 15 -3.16 -12.24 6.01
C ALA A 15 -1.77 -12.31 5.38
N LEU A 16 -0.70 -12.09 6.16
CA LEU A 16 0.67 -12.25 5.69
C LEU A 16 0.99 -13.73 5.41
N ALA A 17 0.58 -14.66 6.26
CA ALA A 17 0.76 -16.09 6.02
C ALA A 17 0.04 -16.55 4.74
N ASP A 18 -1.19 -16.08 4.51
CA ASP A 18 -1.93 -16.34 3.28
C ASP A 18 -1.22 -15.77 2.04
N ALA A 19 -0.70 -14.54 2.13
CA ALA A 19 0.04 -13.91 1.04
C ALA A 19 1.32 -14.70 0.67
N ARG A 20 2.04 -15.26 1.65
CA ARG A 20 3.20 -16.15 1.39
C ARG A 20 2.81 -17.40 0.60
N LEU A 21 1.57 -17.84 0.75
CA LEU A 21 1.01 -18.99 0.03
C LEU A 21 0.32 -18.58 -1.28
N GLY A 22 0.50 -17.34 -1.73
CA GLY A 22 -0.10 -16.81 -2.96
C GLY A 22 -1.59 -16.50 -2.86
N ARG A 23 -2.17 -16.48 -1.65
CA ARG A 23 -3.56 -16.13 -1.42
C ARG A 23 -3.69 -14.64 -1.10
N SER A 24 -4.59 -13.96 -1.80
CA SER A 24 -4.87 -12.54 -1.55
C SER A 24 -5.79 -12.36 -0.34
N ALA A 25 -5.53 -11.30 0.43
CA ALA A 25 -6.37 -10.86 1.54
C ALA A 25 -6.46 -9.33 1.56
N ALA A 26 -7.56 -8.81 2.12
CA ALA A 26 -7.75 -7.38 2.34
C ALA A 26 -8.20 -7.15 3.78
N LEU A 27 -7.54 -6.20 4.46
CA LEU A 27 -7.85 -5.82 5.84
C LEU A 27 -8.09 -4.31 5.92
N VAL A 28 -9.10 -3.91 6.67
CA VAL A 28 -9.42 -2.50 6.92
C VAL A 28 -9.32 -2.22 8.42
N ILE A 29 -8.41 -1.31 8.79
CA ILE A 29 -8.25 -0.88 10.19
C ILE A 29 -9.09 0.38 10.40
N ARG A 30 -10.14 0.28 11.21
CA ARG A 30 -11.02 1.40 11.58
C ARG A 30 -10.85 1.74 13.06
N GLY A 31 -10.94 3.01 13.37
CA GLY A 31 -10.87 3.51 14.74
C GLY A 31 -10.58 4.99 14.80
N GLU A 32 -10.68 5.56 15.99
CA GLU A 32 -10.53 6.99 16.25
C GLU A 32 -9.12 7.53 15.93
N ALA A 33 -8.99 8.84 15.78
CA ALA A 33 -7.69 9.48 15.68
C ALA A 33 -6.84 9.16 16.92
N GLY A 34 -5.53 8.89 16.73
CA GLY A 34 -4.63 8.56 17.84
C GLY A 34 -4.72 7.13 18.40
N ILE A 35 -5.70 6.31 18.02
CA ILE A 35 -5.91 4.96 18.59
C ILE A 35 -4.82 3.92 18.26
N GLY A 36 -3.81 4.30 17.45
CA GLY A 36 -2.69 3.44 17.08
C GLY A 36 -2.82 2.69 15.74
N LYS A 37 -3.70 3.13 14.82
CA LYS A 37 -3.86 2.50 13.48
C LYS A 37 -2.54 2.40 12.72
N THR A 38 -1.73 3.48 12.74
CA THR A 38 -0.41 3.51 12.09
C THR A 38 0.55 2.51 12.71
N SER A 39 0.44 2.25 14.01
CA SER A 39 1.27 1.25 14.70
C SER A 39 0.94 -0.17 14.23
N LEU A 40 -0.34 -0.49 13.97
CA LEU A 40 -0.74 -1.76 13.35
C LEU A 40 -0.24 -1.89 11.91
N LEU A 41 -0.27 -0.82 11.13
CA LEU A 41 0.30 -0.82 9.77
C LEU A 41 1.82 -1.06 9.79
N ARG A 42 2.55 -0.43 10.73
CA ARG A 42 4.00 -0.68 10.91
C ARG A 42 4.28 -2.13 11.29
N PHE A 43 3.49 -2.70 12.19
CA PHE A 43 3.58 -4.11 12.53
C PHE A 43 3.39 -5.02 11.30
N ALA A 44 2.42 -4.72 10.42
CA ALA A 44 2.23 -5.45 9.17
C ALA A 44 3.46 -5.36 8.24
N VAL A 45 4.06 -4.17 8.12
CA VAL A 45 5.27 -3.96 7.31
C VAL A 45 6.47 -4.73 7.88
N GLU A 46 6.67 -4.69 9.20
CA GLU A 46 7.74 -5.43 9.89
C GLU A 46 7.58 -6.95 9.71
N GLY A 47 6.35 -7.47 9.71
CA GLY A 47 6.05 -8.89 9.51
C GLY A 47 6.10 -9.37 8.05
N ALA A 48 6.13 -8.47 7.08
CA ALA A 48 6.15 -8.77 5.64
C ALA A 48 7.54 -9.14 5.11
N VAL A 49 8.37 -9.81 5.92
CA VAL A 49 9.74 -10.24 5.57
C VAL A 49 9.72 -11.03 4.26
N GLU A 50 10.68 -10.79 3.37
CA GLU A 50 10.80 -11.37 2.01
C GLU A 50 9.69 -10.98 1.02
N MET A 51 8.75 -10.12 1.41
CA MET A 51 7.77 -9.54 0.49
C MET A 51 8.22 -8.15 0.03
N ARG A 52 7.78 -7.76 -1.18
CA ARG A 52 7.87 -6.36 -1.60
C ARG A 52 6.71 -5.59 -0.98
N VAL A 53 7.03 -4.69 -0.05
CA VAL A 53 6.06 -3.78 0.56
C VAL A 53 5.98 -2.51 -0.27
N LEU A 54 4.76 -2.14 -0.67
CA LEU A 54 4.44 -0.82 -1.20
C LEU A 54 3.57 -0.10 -0.18
N ALA A 55 3.88 1.16 0.11
CA ALA A 55 3.15 1.95 1.09
C ALA A 55 2.92 3.37 0.56
N ALA A 56 1.78 3.95 0.93
CA ALA A 56 1.43 5.33 0.68
C ALA A 56 0.70 5.89 1.91
N ARG A 57 0.67 7.21 2.03
CA ARG A 57 -0.01 7.93 3.10
C ARG A 57 -1.24 8.62 2.53
N GLY A 58 -2.35 8.52 3.23
CA GLY A 58 -3.51 9.38 2.97
C GLY A 58 -3.27 10.74 3.61
N VAL A 59 -2.97 11.76 2.80
CA VAL A 59 -2.84 13.15 3.26
C VAL A 59 -4.13 13.88 2.89
N GLN A 60 -4.83 14.44 3.89
CA GLN A 60 -6.13 15.11 3.65
C GLN A 60 -6.00 16.28 2.67
N PHE A 61 -4.89 17.02 2.70
CA PHE A 61 -4.62 18.13 1.77
C PHE A 61 -4.41 17.67 0.32
N GLU A 62 -4.18 16.39 0.08
CA GLU A 62 -4.01 15.81 -1.25
C GLU A 62 -5.29 15.12 -1.76
N ALA A 63 -6.42 15.26 -1.04
CA ALA A 63 -7.67 14.62 -1.43
C ALA A 63 -8.14 15.03 -2.83
N ASP A 64 -7.85 16.28 -3.23
CA ASP A 64 -8.19 16.83 -4.54
C ASP A 64 -7.05 16.68 -5.57
N VAL A 65 -5.95 16.02 -5.22
CA VAL A 65 -4.83 15.74 -6.12
C VAL A 65 -5.04 14.35 -6.73
N PRO A 66 -5.42 14.25 -8.02
CA PRO A 66 -5.69 12.95 -8.63
C PRO A 66 -4.47 12.04 -8.54
N PHE A 67 -4.70 10.80 -8.10
CA PHE A 67 -3.70 9.74 -8.06
C PHE A 67 -2.47 10.00 -7.17
N SER A 68 -2.47 10.99 -6.27
CA SER A 68 -1.31 11.28 -5.38
C SER A 68 -0.87 10.05 -4.56
N GLY A 69 -1.82 9.35 -3.94
CA GLY A 69 -1.54 8.13 -3.20
C GLY A 69 -1.07 6.98 -4.09
N LEU A 70 -1.50 6.94 -5.35
CA LEU A 70 -1.04 5.93 -6.31
C LEU A 70 0.41 6.22 -6.75
N ASP A 71 0.77 7.50 -6.92
CA ASP A 71 2.15 7.91 -7.19
C ASP A 71 3.08 7.51 -6.05
N GLU A 72 2.74 7.86 -4.80
CA GLU A 72 3.56 7.47 -3.64
C GLU A 72 3.70 5.94 -3.54
N LEU A 73 2.61 5.20 -3.81
CA LEU A 73 2.59 3.74 -3.75
C LEU A 73 3.47 3.08 -4.83
N LEU A 74 3.43 3.60 -6.07
CA LEU A 74 4.12 3.01 -7.22
C LEU A 74 5.55 3.54 -7.42
N ARG A 75 5.93 4.60 -6.71
CA ARG A 75 7.27 5.20 -6.80
C ARG A 75 8.43 4.20 -6.73
N PRO A 76 8.43 3.20 -5.84
CA PRO A 76 9.50 2.20 -5.76
C PRO A 76 9.55 1.22 -6.94
N THR A 77 8.51 1.18 -7.78
CA THR A 77 8.32 0.19 -8.85
C THR A 77 8.16 0.82 -10.23
N LEU A 78 8.42 2.13 -10.39
CA LEU A 78 8.28 2.83 -11.68
C LEU A 78 9.12 2.22 -12.80
N SER A 79 10.27 1.62 -12.50
CA SER A 79 11.09 0.89 -13.48
C SER A 79 10.38 -0.31 -14.10
N LEU A 80 9.37 -0.87 -13.42
CA LEU A 80 8.56 -1.97 -13.94
C LEU A 80 7.54 -1.52 -14.99
N LEU A 81 7.28 -0.22 -15.14
CA LEU A 81 6.37 0.30 -16.17
C LEU A 81 6.82 -0.09 -17.58
N GLU A 82 8.12 -0.24 -17.80
CA GLU A 82 8.70 -0.66 -19.09
C GLU A 82 8.34 -2.11 -19.46
N ARG A 83 7.89 -2.91 -18.48
CA ARG A 83 7.46 -4.31 -18.69
C ARG A 83 5.98 -4.42 -19.02
N LEU A 84 5.23 -3.32 -18.96
CA LEU A 84 3.80 -3.31 -19.26
C LEU A 84 3.57 -3.12 -20.76
N PRO A 85 2.44 -3.63 -21.31
CA PRO A 85 2.01 -3.26 -22.64
C PRO A 85 1.92 -1.73 -22.78
N ALA A 86 2.33 -1.19 -23.93
CA ALA A 86 2.50 0.25 -24.15
C ALA A 86 1.28 1.10 -23.73
N THR A 87 0.07 0.61 -23.99
CA THR A 87 -1.17 1.29 -23.60
C THR A 87 -1.29 1.46 -22.08
N HIS A 88 -0.99 0.42 -21.30
CA HIS A 88 -1.04 0.46 -19.84
C HIS A 88 0.08 1.32 -19.26
N ALA A 89 1.29 1.21 -19.82
CA ALA A 89 2.43 2.03 -19.41
C ALA A 89 2.15 3.52 -19.63
N ARG A 90 1.57 3.88 -20.78
CA ARG A 90 1.20 5.26 -21.11
C ARG A 90 0.11 5.81 -20.18
N ALA A 91 -0.93 5.02 -19.90
CA ALA A 91 -1.99 5.42 -18.98
C ALA A 91 -1.43 5.71 -17.57
N LEU A 92 -0.60 4.82 -17.04
CA LEU A 92 0.04 5.03 -15.73
C LEU A 92 0.99 6.23 -15.76
N ARG A 93 1.85 6.38 -16.79
CA ARG A 93 2.74 7.55 -16.88
C ARG A 93 1.99 8.88 -16.89
N SER A 94 0.85 8.96 -17.60
CA SER A 94 -0.04 10.12 -17.60
C SER A 94 -0.59 10.39 -16.19
N SER A 95 -1.18 9.38 -15.55
CA SER A 95 -1.76 9.50 -14.20
C SER A 95 -0.74 9.89 -13.13
N LEU A 96 0.53 9.49 -13.30
CA LEU A 96 1.62 9.75 -12.37
C LEU A 96 2.43 11.03 -12.68
N GLY A 97 2.01 11.82 -13.69
CA GLY A 97 2.72 13.05 -14.06
C GLY A 97 4.09 12.83 -14.71
N LEU A 98 4.37 11.62 -15.22
CA LEU A 98 5.63 11.22 -15.84
C LEU A 98 5.59 11.30 -17.39
N GLY A 99 4.47 11.73 -17.96
CA GLY A 99 4.27 11.81 -19.41
C GLY A 99 3.13 12.76 -19.78
N GLU A 100 2.86 12.88 -21.07
CA GLU A 100 1.74 13.69 -21.57
C GLU A 100 0.40 13.17 -21.01
N ARG A 101 -0.47 14.12 -20.65
CA ARG A 101 -1.83 13.81 -20.19
C ARG A 101 -2.62 13.23 -21.37
N VAL A 102 -3.05 11.98 -21.23
CA VAL A 102 -3.93 11.26 -22.17
C VAL A 102 -5.39 11.59 -21.89
#